data_AF-A0A9W9AYH9-F1
#
_entry.id   AF-A0A9W9AYH9-F1
#
_cell.length_a   1.000
_cell.length_b   1.000
_cell.length_c   1.000
_cell.angle_alpha   90.00
_cell.angle_beta   90.00
_cell.angle_gamma   90.00
#
_symmetry.space_group_name_H-M   'P 1'
#
loop_
_entity.id
_entity.type
_entity.pdbx_description
1 polymer ?
#
loop_
_entity_poly.entity_id
_entity_poly.type
_entity_poly.pdbx_seq_one_letter_code
_entity_poly.pdbx_strand_id
1 'polypeptide(L)'
;MVHRSTDSRLLAHLITNEKQYTSNLQGLLVQSNASVTSLEAYAASFPPPFSSPPPSFALTVSTKTTNFQDPFPNSQVILNLANTLRNADEAFRVYVGAVEEWVRLLGELKDLEDEVGGVLRDREILVTRLLKASKFTPKQSPFAVFPSSPPASSTSTSTLSLNNEDPSTTYVTSTSTSFFSTLTSNSSSLPGKTTKKLHLAQAELQACEAHLARKEAELEHKRASVICGAFKLRFHALAECGWRWINIGKEGEVVLGSRDGQMQGILTFI
;
A
#
# COMPACT_ATOMS: atom_id res chain seq x y z
N MET A 1 -0.93 -2.23 -30.36
CA MET A 1 -1.12 -1.09 -29.46
C MET A 1 0.26 -0.58 -29.06
N VAL A 2 0.54 0.71 -29.25
CA VAL A 2 1.77 1.32 -28.76
C VAL A 2 1.71 1.32 -27.23
N HIS A 3 2.57 0.53 -26.59
CA HIS A 3 2.63 0.42 -25.14
C HIS A 3 3.15 1.74 -24.58
N ARG A 4 2.25 2.55 -24.02
CA ARG A 4 2.63 3.79 -23.33
C ARG A 4 2.71 3.43 -21.85
N SER A 5 3.93 3.31 -21.35
CA SER A 5 4.18 3.17 -19.92
C SER A 5 3.49 4.32 -19.18
N THR A 6 2.71 3.96 -18.15
CA THR A 6 2.10 4.92 -17.24
C THR A 6 3.21 5.75 -16.57
N ASP A 7 2.97 7.05 -16.38
CA ASP A 7 3.98 7.94 -15.81
C ASP A 7 4.20 7.62 -14.32
N SER A 8 5.26 6.86 -14.02
CA SER A 8 5.63 6.42 -12.66
C SER A 8 5.87 7.59 -11.70
N ARG A 9 6.10 8.80 -12.22
CA ARG A 9 6.26 10.02 -11.41
C ARG A 9 4.97 10.43 -10.71
N LEU A 10 3.82 10.17 -11.33
CA LEU A 10 2.51 10.51 -10.75
C LEU A 10 2.22 9.67 -9.51
N LEU A 11 2.52 8.36 -9.57
CA LEU A 11 2.36 7.46 -8.43
C LEU A 11 3.33 7.84 -7.29
N ALA A 12 4.58 8.16 -7.61
CA ALA A 12 5.55 8.63 -6.62
C ALA A 12 5.10 9.93 -5.93
N HIS A 13 4.52 10.86 -6.69
CA HIS A 13 3.96 12.09 -6.15
C HIS A 13 2.75 11.83 -5.25
N LEU A 14 1.82 10.95 -5.65
CA LEU A 14 0.70 10.52 -4.82
C LEU A 14 1.17 9.91 -3.50
N ILE A 15 2.14 8.99 -3.54
CA ILE A 15 2.73 8.38 -2.34
C ILE A 15 3.32 9.43 -1.41
N THR A 16 4.01 10.44 -1.97
CA THR A 16 4.59 11.53 -1.19
C THR A 16 3.52 12.34 -0.47
N ASN A 17 2.44 12.70 -1.18
CA ASN A 17 1.34 13.46 -0.60
C ASN A 17 0.59 12.66 0.48
N GLU A 18 0.35 11.36 0.25
CA GLU A 18 -0.31 10.51 1.22
C GLU A 18 0.56 10.29 2.47
N LYS A 19 1.89 10.13 2.32
CA LYS A 19 2.82 10.11 3.47
C LYS A 19 2.74 11.39 4.30
N GLN A 20 2.73 12.56 3.63
CA GLN A 20 2.59 13.84 4.32
C GLN A 20 1.24 13.95 5.04
N TYR A 21 0.16 13.52 4.38
CA TYR A 21 -1.16 13.49 4.97
C TYR A 21 -1.21 12.60 6.22
N THR A 22 -0.70 11.37 6.16
CA THR A 22 -0.58 10.47 7.31
C THR A 22 0.23 11.09 8.44
N SER A 23 1.37 11.71 8.15
CA SER A 23 2.20 12.39 9.16
C SER A 23 1.43 13.51 9.86
N ASN A 24 0.60 14.25 9.13
CA ASN A 24 -0.23 15.31 9.72
C ASN A 24 -1.30 14.71 10.65
N LEU A 25 -1.94 13.60 10.27
CA LEU A 25 -2.93 12.93 11.12
C LEU A 25 -2.29 12.38 12.41
N GLN A 26 -1.10 11.79 12.32
CA GLN A 26 -0.34 11.37 13.50
C GLN A 26 -0.02 12.56 14.42
N GLY A 27 0.36 13.71 13.84
CA GLY A 27 0.59 14.94 14.61
C GLY A 27 -0.65 15.39 15.38
N LEU A 28 -1.84 15.27 14.79
CA LEU A 28 -3.10 15.57 15.48
C LEU A 28 -3.36 14.62 16.65
N LEU A 29 -3.07 13.32 16.51
CA LEU A 29 -3.17 12.35 17.62
C LEU A 29 -2.23 12.71 18.78
N VAL A 30 -0.99 13.10 18.49
CA VAL A 30 -0.04 13.52 19.53
C VAL A 30 -0.55 14.75 20.27
N GLN A 31 -1.06 15.75 19.54
CA GLN A 31 -1.61 16.96 20.13
C GLN A 31 -2.87 16.68 20.97
N SER A 32 -3.74 15.78 20.52
CA SER A 32 -4.94 15.38 21.24
C SER A 32 -4.60 14.69 22.57
N ASN A 33 -3.66 13.73 22.55
CA ASN A 33 -3.19 13.05 23.76
C ASN A 33 -2.55 14.02 24.77
N ALA A 34 -1.78 15.01 24.30
CA ALA A 34 -1.21 16.05 25.16
C ALA A 34 -2.30 16.90 25.83
N SER A 35 -3.38 17.22 25.09
CA SER A 35 -4.55 17.93 25.61
C SER A 35 -5.27 17.10 26.70
N VAL A 36 -5.53 15.81 26.43
CA VAL A 36 -6.16 14.89 27.40
C VAL A 36 -5.31 14.75 28.66
N THR A 37 -3.98 14.61 28.52
CA THR A 37 -3.06 14.53 29.66
C THR A 37 -3.08 15.81 30.50
N SER A 38 -3.14 16.97 29.85
CA SER A 38 -3.26 18.27 30.54
C SER A 38 -4.58 18.37 31.30
N LEU A 39 -5.67 17.85 30.73
CA LEU A 39 -6.99 17.79 31.37
C LEU A 39 -7.00 16.87 32.60
N GLU A 40 -6.34 15.70 32.53
CA GLU A 40 -6.17 14.80 33.66
C GLU A 40 -5.31 15.42 34.78
N ALA A 41 -4.23 16.11 34.42
CA ALA A 41 -3.41 16.84 35.38
C ALA A 41 -4.20 17.97 36.06
N TYR A 42 -5.04 18.67 35.30
CA TYR A 42 -5.97 19.66 35.86
C TYR A 42 -6.97 19.00 36.82
N ALA A 43 -7.54 17.83 36.47
CA ALA A 43 -8.41 17.06 37.35
C ALA A 43 -7.71 16.58 38.64
N ALA A 44 -6.42 16.28 38.57
CA ALA A 44 -5.62 15.88 39.73
C ALA A 44 -5.28 17.06 40.65
N SER A 45 -5.40 18.30 40.19
CA SER A 45 -5.14 19.50 41.02
C SER A 45 -6.26 19.80 42.03
N PHE A 46 -7.42 19.16 41.90
CA PHE A 46 -8.51 19.32 42.85
C PHE A 46 -8.21 18.57 44.16
N PRO A 47 -8.57 19.14 45.32
CA PRO A 47 -8.32 18.49 46.61
C PRO A 47 -9.03 17.14 46.69
N PRO A 48 -8.41 16.10 47.28
CA PRO A 48 -9.06 14.83 47.50
C PRO A 48 -10.28 15.02 48.42
N PRO A 49 -11.38 14.29 48.19
CA PRO A 49 -12.54 14.34 49.07
C PRO A 49 -12.12 13.88 50.46
N PHE A 50 -12.01 14.82 51.39
CA PHE A 50 -11.81 14.65 52.84
C PHE A 50 -10.76 13.62 53.26
N SER A 51 -9.52 14.07 53.45
CA SER A 51 -8.64 13.43 54.44
C SER A 51 -9.29 13.59 55.81
N SER A 52 -9.64 12.47 56.45
CA SER A 52 -10.11 12.40 57.85
C SER A 52 -9.30 13.32 58.77
N PRO A 53 -9.92 13.98 59.77
CA PRO A 53 -9.15 14.73 60.76
C PRO A 53 -8.19 13.78 61.51
N PRO A 54 -6.98 14.24 61.90
CA PRO A 54 -6.06 13.42 62.67
C PRO A 54 -6.73 12.97 63.99
N PRO A 55 -6.42 11.76 64.51
CA PRO A 55 -6.98 11.32 65.78
C PRO A 55 -6.38 12.18 66.90
N SER A 56 -7.14 13.18 67.36
CA SER A 56 -6.82 13.93 68.57
C SER A 56 -8.12 14.16 69.34
N PHE A 57 -8.27 13.32 70.36
CA PHE A 57 -9.00 13.49 71.62
C PHE A 57 -10.36 14.22 71.60
N ALA A 58 -11.38 13.48 72.03
CA ALA A 58 -12.77 13.85 72.23
C ALA A 58 -13.01 15.17 73.02
N LEU A 59 -14.06 15.92 72.66
CA LEU A 59 -15.30 16.01 73.45
C LEU A 59 -16.41 16.79 72.72
N THR A 60 -17.57 16.12 72.63
CA THR A 60 -18.98 16.59 72.64
C THR A 60 -19.34 18.03 72.25
N VAL A 61 -20.20 18.19 71.23
CA VAL A 61 -21.57 18.75 71.37
C VAL A 61 -22.35 18.56 70.06
N SER A 62 -23.54 18.02 70.22
CA SER A 62 -24.60 17.87 69.21
C SER A 62 -25.11 19.23 68.72
N THR A 63 -25.29 19.40 67.41
CA THR A 63 -26.58 19.77 66.80
C THR A 63 -26.51 19.76 65.27
N LYS A 64 -27.54 19.15 64.65
CA LYS A 64 -28.14 19.52 63.36
C LYS A 64 -27.45 19.07 62.06
N THR A 65 -27.92 17.92 61.57
CA THR A 65 -28.30 17.64 60.19
C THR A 65 -27.43 18.28 59.10
N THR A 66 -26.25 17.73 58.87
CA THR A 66 -25.50 17.97 57.64
C THR A 66 -26.07 17.09 56.53
N ASN A 67 -27.07 17.61 55.80
CA ASN A 67 -27.24 17.25 54.39
C ASN A 67 -26.02 17.77 53.63
N PHE A 68 -24.87 17.11 53.79
CA PHE A 68 -23.69 17.34 52.99
C PHE A 68 -23.61 16.19 51.99
N GLN A 69 -24.56 16.22 51.06
CA GLN A 69 -24.50 15.42 49.85
C GLN A 69 -23.45 16.11 48.98
N ASP A 70 -22.18 15.73 49.12
CA ASP A 70 -21.15 16.22 48.22
C ASP A 70 -21.51 15.80 46.79
N PRO A 71 -21.75 16.75 45.87
CA PRO A 71 -21.87 16.43 44.46
C PRO A 71 -20.53 15.83 44.02
N PHE A 72 -20.54 14.83 43.14
CA PHE A 72 -19.34 14.19 42.57
C PHE A 72 -18.20 15.21 42.42
N PRO A 73 -17.01 14.97 43.01
CA PRO A 73 -15.93 15.95 42.96
C PRO A 73 -15.63 16.22 41.49
N ASN A 74 -15.59 17.50 41.10
CA ASN A 74 -15.45 17.93 39.70
C ASN A 74 -14.30 17.22 38.97
N SER A 75 -13.27 16.79 39.71
CA SER A 75 -12.18 15.94 39.22
C SER A 75 -12.66 14.64 38.57
N GLN A 76 -13.62 13.93 39.15
CA GLN A 76 -14.12 12.65 38.61
C GLN A 76 -14.85 12.84 37.28
N VAL A 77 -15.63 13.92 37.15
CA VAL A 77 -16.30 14.27 35.88
C VAL A 77 -15.26 14.58 34.81
N ILE A 78 -14.22 15.35 35.15
CA ILE A 78 -13.14 15.70 34.22
C ILE A 78 -12.35 14.46 33.80
N LEU A 79 -12.04 13.55 34.74
CA LEU A 79 -11.37 12.28 34.43
C LEU A 79 -12.21 11.37 33.53
N ASN A 80 -13.52 11.30 33.75
CA ASN A 80 -14.42 10.56 32.87
C ASN A 80 -14.45 11.17 31.46
N LEU A 81 -14.51 12.49 31.34
CA LEU A 81 -14.45 13.18 30.05
C LEU A 81 -13.11 12.94 29.34
N ALA A 82 -11.99 12.97 30.08
CA ALA A 82 -10.67 12.65 29.54
C ALA A 82 -10.62 11.23 28.96
N ASN A 83 -11.23 10.25 29.65
CA ASN A 83 -11.37 8.88 29.13
C ASN A 83 -12.25 8.81 27.87
N THR A 84 -13.36 9.53 27.85
CA THR A 84 -14.23 9.63 26.65
C THR A 84 -13.46 10.19 25.45
N LEU A 85 -12.66 11.24 25.64
CA LEU A 85 -11.81 11.81 24.58
C LEU A 85 -10.71 10.85 24.13
N ARG A 86 -10.10 10.10 25.04
CA ARG A 86 -9.12 9.05 24.71
C ARG A 86 -9.73 7.96 23.82
N ASN A 87 -11.00 7.60 24.05
CA ASN A 87 -11.71 6.66 23.18
C ASN A 87 -11.94 7.24 21.77
N ALA A 88 -12.06 8.57 21.64
CA ALA A 88 -12.19 9.23 20.34
C ALA A 88 -10.87 9.16 19.56
N ASP A 89 -9.76 9.37 20.25
CA ASP A 89 -8.41 9.23 19.69
C ASP A 89 -8.12 7.80 19.25
N GLU A 90 -8.61 6.79 19.97
CA GLU A 90 -8.49 5.38 19.56
C GLU A 90 -9.17 5.14 18.20
N ALA A 91 -10.40 5.62 18.04
CA ALA A 91 -11.14 5.50 16.78
C ALA A 91 -10.40 6.19 15.63
N PHE A 92 -9.83 7.37 15.91
CA PHE A 92 -9.04 8.10 14.94
C PHE A 92 -7.75 7.37 14.56
N ARG A 93 -7.10 6.69 15.53
CA ARG A 93 -5.90 5.89 15.27
C ARG A 93 -6.15 4.74 14.30
N VAL A 94 -7.30 4.09 14.40
CA VAL A 94 -7.72 3.05 13.43
C VAL A 94 -7.84 3.64 12.02
N TYR A 95 -8.40 4.85 11.88
CA TYR A 95 -8.45 5.55 10.60
C TYR A 95 -7.04 5.89 10.07
N VAL A 96 -6.15 6.42 10.92
CA VAL A 96 -4.75 6.70 10.54
C VAL A 96 -4.06 5.43 10.05
N GLY A 97 -4.23 4.30 10.74
CA GLY A 97 -3.68 3.01 10.32
C GLY A 97 -4.19 2.54 8.95
N ALA A 98 -5.46 2.80 8.62
CA ALA A 98 -5.99 2.50 7.29
C ALA A 98 -5.36 3.36 6.19
N VAL A 99 -5.02 4.62 6.48
CA VAL A 99 -4.30 5.51 5.56
C VAL A 99 -2.82 5.09 5.41
N GLU A 100 -2.18 4.63 6.48
CA GLU A 100 -0.83 4.02 6.43
C GLU A 100 -0.80 2.78 5.53
N GLU A 101 -1.79 1.91 5.67
CA GLU A 101 -1.91 0.71 4.85
C GLU A 101 -2.13 1.05 3.37
N TRP A 102 -2.89 2.11 3.08
CA TRP A 102 -3.01 2.65 1.72
C TRP A 102 -1.65 3.08 1.14
N VAL A 103 -0.87 3.85 1.90
CA VAL A 103 0.49 4.25 1.50
C VAL A 103 1.38 3.04 1.23
N ARG A 104 1.29 2.01 2.08
CA ARG A 104 2.03 0.75 1.93
C ARG A 104 1.68 0.04 0.63
N LEU A 105 0.39 -0.10 0.34
CA LEU A 105 -0.12 -0.74 -0.90
C LEU A 105 0.26 0.04 -2.16
N LEU A 106 0.27 1.37 -2.12
CA LEU A 106 0.78 2.20 -3.21
C LEU A 106 2.28 1.98 -3.43
N GLY A 107 3.06 1.77 -2.37
CA GLY A 107 4.46 1.41 -2.43
C GLY A 107 4.68 0.09 -3.19
N GLU A 108 3.96 -0.96 -2.82
CA GLU A 108 4.03 -2.25 -3.52
C GLU A 108 3.63 -2.15 -5.01
N LEU A 109 2.62 -1.33 -5.32
CA LEU A 109 2.24 -1.08 -6.71
C LEU A 109 3.37 -0.41 -7.48
N LYS A 110 4.04 0.57 -6.86
CA LYS A 110 5.16 1.30 -7.46
C LYS A 110 6.35 0.40 -7.73
N ASP A 111 6.67 -0.51 -6.81
CA ASP A 111 7.75 -1.47 -7.00
C ASP A 111 7.49 -2.36 -8.22
N LEU A 112 6.25 -2.81 -8.41
CA LEU A 112 5.85 -3.60 -9.58
C LEU A 112 5.86 -2.77 -10.89
N GLU A 113 5.52 -1.47 -10.84
CA GLU A 113 5.71 -0.56 -11.99
C GLU A 113 7.19 -0.42 -12.37
N ASP A 114 8.09 -0.32 -11.38
CA ASP A 114 9.53 -0.22 -11.60
C ASP A 114 10.09 -1.54 -12.16
N GLU A 115 9.59 -2.71 -11.71
CA GLU A 115 9.94 -4.02 -12.27
C GLU A 115 9.55 -4.13 -13.76
N VAL A 116 8.33 -3.75 -14.13
CA VAL A 116 7.89 -3.71 -15.53
C VAL A 116 8.77 -2.75 -16.34
N GLY A 117 9.12 -1.59 -15.77
CA GLY A 117 10.08 -0.66 -16.37
C GLY A 117 11.49 -1.26 -16.55
N GLY A 118 11.92 -2.16 -15.67
CA GLY A 118 13.13 -2.98 -15.84
C GLY A 118 13.05 -3.88 -17.06
N VAL A 119 11.99 -4.69 -17.16
CA VAL A 119 11.79 -5.64 -18.27
C VAL A 119 11.66 -4.92 -19.63
N LEU A 120 11.00 -3.76 -19.66
CA LEU A 120 10.91 -2.94 -20.88
C LEU A 120 12.29 -2.45 -21.36
N ARG A 121 13.17 -2.05 -20.44
CA ARG A 121 14.56 -1.68 -20.77
C ARG A 121 15.34 -2.88 -21.31
N ASP A 122 15.21 -4.04 -20.70
CA ASP A 122 15.85 -5.26 -21.17
C ASP A 122 15.38 -5.63 -22.59
N ARG A 123 14.08 -5.53 -22.86
CA ARG A 123 13.53 -5.69 -24.21
C ARG A 123 14.16 -4.72 -25.20
N GLU A 124 14.29 -3.43 -24.86
CA GLU A 124 14.91 -2.42 -25.73
C GLU A 124 16.40 -2.74 -26.01
N ILE A 125 17.13 -3.22 -25.00
CA ILE A 125 18.52 -3.66 -25.14
C ILE A 125 18.60 -4.87 -26.09
N LEU A 126 17.71 -5.86 -25.94
CA LEU A 126 17.66 -7.05 -26.80
C LEU A 126 17.31 -6.69 -28.24
N VAL A 127 16.31 -5.83 -28.46
CA VAL A 127 15.95 -5.32 -29.80
C VAL A 127 17.14 -4.60 -30.43
N THR A 128 17.84 -3.74 -29.68
CA THR A 128 19.02 -3.03 -30.17
C THR A 128 20.15 -3.99 -30.56
N ARG A 129 20.40 -5.04 -29.76
CA ARG A 129 21.38 -6.09 -30.06
C ARG A 129 20.99 -6.88 -31.30
N LEU A 130 19.71 -7.25 -31.44
CA LEU A 130 19.19 -7.98 -32.60
C LEU A 130 19.31 -7.16 -33.88
N LEU A 131 18.98 -5.86 -33.84
CA LEU A 131 19.15 -4.94 -34.97
C LEU A 131 20.62 -4.81 -35.38
N LYS A 132 21.54 -4.72 -34.42
CA LYS A 132 22.99 -4.68 -34.68
C LYS A 132 23.47 -6.00 -35.31
N ALA A 133 22.98 -7.15 -34.85
CA ALA A 133 23.34 -8.46 -35.38
C ALA A 133 22.74 -8.72 -36.78
N SER A 134 21.51 -8.25 -37.04
CA SER A 134 20.81 -8.39 -38.32
C SER A 134 21.44 -7.55 -39.44
N LYS A 135 21.99 -6.36 -39.12
CA LYS A 135 22.69 -5.49 -40.07
C LYS A 135 24.08 -6.00 -40.49
N PHE A 136 24.61 -7.04 -39.85
CA PHE A 136 25.84 -7.72 -40.28
C PHE A 136 25.55 -8.75 -41.37
N THR A 137 25.13 -8.29 -42.54
CA THR A 137 25.23 -9.07 -43.78
C THR A 137 26.66 -8.90 -44.31
N PRO A 138 27.43 -9.98 -44.58
CA PRO A 138 28.73 -9.83 -45.20
C PRO A 138 28.54 -9.19 -46.58
N LYS A 139 29.16 -8.03 -46.81
CA LYS A 139 29.32 -7.48 -48.16
C LYS A 139 30.03 -8.56 -48.98
N GLN A 140 29.28 -9.31 -49.79
CA GLN A 140 29.86 -10.11 -50.85
C GLN A 140 30.69 -9.17 -51.74
N SER A 141 31.96 -9.53 -51.90
CA SER A 141 32.88 -8.90 -52.84
C SER A 141 32.29 -8.91 -54.27
N PRO A 142 32.34 -7.79 -55.01
CA PRO A 142 31.78 -7.71 -56.35
C PRO A 142 32.80 -8.25 -57.37
N PHE A 143 32.89 -9.57 -57.53
CA PHE A 143 33.55 -10.17 -58.70
C PHE A 143 32.98 -11.56 -58.99
N ALA A 144 31.92 -11.59 -59.80
CA ALA A 144 31.68 -12.64 -60.78
C ALA A 144 30.67 -12.06 -61.79
N VAL A 145 31.21 -11.61 -62.93
CA VAL A 145 30.45 -11.13 -64.08
C VAL A 145 30.26 -12.31 -65.05
N PHE A 146 29.06 -12.34 -65.65
CA PHE A 146 28.66 -12.90 -66.96
C PHE A 146 27.61 -14.05 -66.97
N PRO A 147 26.74 -14.09 -68.02
CA PRO A 147 25.28 -14.22 -67.87
C PRO A 147 24.64 -15.29 -68.79
N SER A 148 23.34 -15.57 -68.62
CA SER A 148 22.30 -15.69 -69.69
C SER A 148 21.08 -16.53 -69.26
N SER A 149 19.93 -15.86 -69.06
CA SER A 149 18.52 -16.11 -69.48
C SER A 149 17.94 -17.52 -69.78
N PRO A 150 16.60 -17.75 -69.82
CA PRO A 150 15.46 -17.22 -69.01
C PRO A 150 14.40 -18.34 -68.66
N PRO A 151 13.06 -18.14 -68.49
CA PRO A 151 12.32 -18.69 -67.34
C PRO A 151 11.28 -19.80 -67.66
N ALA A 152 10.95 -20.63 -66.68
CA ALA A 152 9.74 -21.46 -66.72
C ALA A 152 8.96 -21.35 -65.40
N SER A 153 7.69 -21.04 -65.57
CA SER A 153 6.62 -20.96 -64.59
C SER A 153 6.35 -22.26 -63.85
N SER A 154 6.10 -22.19 -62.54
CA SER A 154 5.05 -22.99 -61.91
C SER A 154 4.63 -22.43 -60.55
N THR A 155 3.39 -21.95 -60.56
CA THR A 155 2.46 -21.82 -59.46
C THR A 155 2.39 -23.10 -58.63
N SER A 156 2.43 -23.01 -57.29
CA SER A 156 1.57 -23.82 -56.41
C SER A 156 1.50 -23.27 -54.99
N THR A 157 0.26 -23.21 -54.54
CA THR A 157 -0.34 -22.73 -53.31
C THR A 157 -0.38 -23.78 -52.19
N SER A 158 -0.35 -23.31 -50.93
CA SER A 158 -0.93 -23.89 -49.71
C SER A 158 -0.37 -25.26 -49.24
N THR A 159 -0.11 -25.51 -47.96
CA THR A 159 -1.12 -25.59 -46.90
C THR A 159 -0.53 -25.46 -45.49
N LEU A 160 -1.37 -24.93 -44.61
CA LEU A 160 -1.24 -24.88 -43.16
C LEU A 160 -1.25 -26.30 -42.58
N SER A 161 -0.47 -26.53 -41.52
CA SER A 161 -0.67 -27.67 -40.62
C SER A 161 -0.68 -27.17 -39.19
N LEU A 162 -1.90 -27.03 -38.68
CA LEU A 162 -2.23 -27.07 -37.26
C LEU A 162 -1.99 -28.49 -36.77
N ASN A 163 -1.26 -28.65 -35.66
CA ASN A 163 -1.42 -29.81 -34.79
C ASN A 163 -1.50 -29.28 -33.36
N ASN A 164 -2.71 -29.36 -32.84
CA ASN A 164 -3.05 -29.22 -31.45
C ASN A 164 -3.45 -30.62 -31.00
N GLU A 165 -2.89 -31.11 -29.89
CA GLU A 165 -3.58 -31.73 -28.75
C GLU A 165 -2.64 -32.63 -27.92
N ASP A 166 -2.53 -32.21 -26.66
CA ASP A 166 -2.20 -32.95 -25.42
C ASP A 166 -3.11 -34.19 -25.22
N PRO A 167 -2.89 -35.13 -24.24
CA PRO A 167 -2.55 -34.79 -22.86
C PRO A 167 -1.77 -35.80 -21.97
N SER A 168 -1.35 -35.25 -20.82
CA SER A 168 -1.29 -35.85 -19.46
C SER A 168 0.05 -36.34 -18.88
N THR A 169 0.49 -35.56 -17.87
CA THR A 169 0.95 -35.99 -16.54
C THR A 169 2.37 -36.56 -16.40
N THR A 170 3.27 -35.79 -15.76
CA THR A 170 4.08 -36.25 -14.61
C THR A 170 4.64 -35.03 -13.85
N TYR A 171 4.41 -35.00 -12.53
CA TYR A 171 5.01 -34.09 -11.57
C TYR A 171 6.50 -34.40 -11.38
N VAL A 172 7.40 -33.43 -11.49
CA VAL A 172 8.55 -33.31 -10.58
C VAL A 172 9.25 -31.94 -10.64
N THR A 173 9.44 -31.43 -9.44
CA THR A 173 10.33 -30.38 -8.92
C THR A 173 11.71 -30.28 -9.58
N SER A 174 12.19 -29.05 -9.82
CA SER A 174 13.62 -28.64 -9.80
C SER A 174 13.68 -27.11 -9.85
N THR A 175 13.90 -26.40 -8.75
CA THR A 175 15.21 -26.13 -8.11
C THR A 175 16.18 -25.43 -9.05
N SER A 176 16.31 -24.12 -8.83
CA SER A 176 17.30 -23.23 -9.40
C SER A 176 18.73 -23.78 -9.22
N THR A 177 19.44 -23.97 -10.33
CA THR A 177 20.90 -23.87 -10.35
C THR A 177 21.34 -23.14 -11.60
N SER A 178 21.90 -21.97 -11.37
CA SER A 178 22.63 -21.10 -12.28
C SER A 178 23.73 -21.85 -13.03
N PHE A 179 23.62 -21.91 -14.36
CA PHE A 179 24.75 -22.26 -15.23
C PHE A 179 25.40 -20.99 -15.76
N PHE A 180 26.51 -20.58 -15.14
CA PHE A 180 27.48 -19.71 -15.79
C PHE A 180 28.13 -20.49 -16.94
N SER A 181 27.71 -20.23 -18.17
CA SER A 181 28.42 -20.71 -19.35
C SER A 181 29.52 -19.71 -19.70
N THR A 182 30.75 -20.12 -19.39
CA THR A 182 32.02 -19.47 -19.67
C THR A 182 32.15 -19.07 -21.14
N LEU A 183 32.39 -17.78 -21.38
CA LEU A 183 32.78 -17.24 -22.69
C LEU A 183 34.14 -17.81 -23.10
N THR A 184 34.16 -18.70 -24.08
CA THR A 184 35.37 -18.97 -24.89
C THR A 184 35.12 -18.48 -26.32
N SER A 185 35.65 -17.30 -26.58
CA SER A 185 35.74 -16.69 -27.90
C SER A 185 36.83 -17.37 -28.71
N ASN A 186 36.44 -18.11 -29.76
CA ASN A 186 37.32 -18.44 -30.87
C ASN A 186 36.66 -18.07 -32.20
N SER A 187 37.32 -17.13 -32.88
CA SER A 187 37.02 -16.61 -34.20
C SER A 187 37.32 -17.64 -35.27
N SER A 188 36.28 -18.27 -35.82
CA SER A 188 36.33 -18.93 -37.13
C SER A 188 35.01 -18.69 -37.86
N SER A 189 35.11 -17.91 -38.93
CA SER A 189 34.03 -17.45 -39.80
C SER A 189 33.51 -18.60 -40.67
N LEU A 190 32.48 -19.29 -40.18
CA LEU A 190 31.64 -20.18 -40.99
C LEU A 190 30.22 -19.61 -41.08
N PRO A 191 29.58 -19.59 -42.27
CA PRO A 191 28.28 -18.95 -42.52
C PRO A 191 27.10 -19.54 -41.73
N GLY A 192 27.28 -20.69 -41.07
CA GLY A 192 26.27 -21.31 -40.20
C GLY A 192 26.32 -20.92 -38.71
N LYS A 193 27.34 -20.17 -38.24
CA LYS A 193 27.44 -19.73 -36.83
C LYS A 193 26.64 -18.45 -36.56
N THR A 194 26.50 -17.56 -37.55
CA THR A 194 25.77 -16.28 -37.43
C THR A 194 24.26 -16.51 -37.36
N THR A 195 23.73 -17.48 -38.11
CA THR A 195 22.33 -17.89 -38.06
C THR A 195 21.95 -18.48 -36.70
N LYS A 196 22.80 -19.32 -36.10
CA LYS A 196 22.58 -19.86 -34.75
C LYS A 196 22.57 -18.77 -33.67
N LYS A 197 23.49 -17.80 -33.75
CA LYS A 197 23.53 -16.65 -32.81
C LYS A 197 22.31 -15.74 -32.96
N LEU A 198 21.85 -15.51 -34.19
CA LEU A 198 20.64 -14.74 -34.47
C LEU A 198 19.40 -15.46 -33.96
N HIS A 199 19.28 -16.76 -34.22
CA HIS A 199 18.16 -17.57 -33.71
C HIS A 199 18.12 -17.59 -32.18
N LEU A 200 19.27 -17.69 -31.52
CA LEU A 200 19.38 -17.61 -30.06
C LEU A 200 18.96 -16.23 -29.52
N ALA A 201 19.42 -15.14 -30.13
CA ALA A 201 19.01 -13.79 -29.75
C ALA A 201 17.50 -13.55 -29.96
N GLN A 202 16.92 -14.17 -30.99
CA GLN A 202 15.50 -14.11 -31.28
C GLN A 202 14.68 -14.91 -30.26
N ALA A 203 15.18 -16.08 -29.83
CA ALA A 203 14.58 -16.86 -28.74
C ALA A 203 14.66 -16.12 -27.38
N GLU A 204 15.77 -15.44 -27.09
CA GLU A 204 15.94 -14.61 -25.89
C GLU A 204 14.94 -13.44 -25.88
N LEU A 205 14.75 -12.76 -27.01
CA LEU A 205 13.75 -11.70 -27.14
C LEU A 205 12.32 -12.25 -26.94
N GLN A 206 12.00 -13.39 -27.52
CA GLN A 206 10.68 -14.01 -27.36
C GLN A 206 10.40 -14.40 -25.89
N ALA A 207 11.40 -14.92 -25.18
CA ALA A 207 11.29 -15.20 -23.75
C ALA A 207 11.09 -13.92 -22.92
N CYS A 208 11.79 -12.84 -23.27
CA CYS A 208 11.61 -11.52 -22.64
C CYS A 208 10.21 -10.96 -22.87
N GLU A 209 9.65 -11.11 -24.08
CA GLU A 209 8.28 -10.68 -24.40
C GLU A 209 7.22 -11.47 -23.63
N ALA A 210 7.39 -12.79 -23.48
CA ALA A 210 6.51 -13.61 -22.65
C ALA A 210 6.59 -13.22 -21.16
N HIS A 211 7.78 -12.89 -20.65
CA HIS A 211 7.95 -12.40 -19.29
C HIS A 211 7.29 -11.04 -19.09
N LEU A 212 7.46 -10.11 -20.04
CA LEU A 212 6.83 -8.80 -20.03
C LEU A 212 5.31 -8.93 -20.00
N ALA A 213 4.71 -9.74 -20.88
CA ALA A 213 3.26 -9.96 -20.90
C ALA A 213 2.73 -10.48 -19.56
N ARG A 214 3.47 -11.37 -18.89
CA ARG A 214 3.11 -11.88 -17.57
C ARG A 214 3.16 -10.78 -16.50
N LYS A 215 4.24 -9.99 -16.49
CA LYS A 215 4.43 -8.89 -15.53
C LYS A 215 3.42 -7.77 -15.72
N GLU A 216 3.02 -7.49 -16.96
CA GLU A 216 1.96 -6.52 -17.26
C GLU A 216 0.59 -7.00 -16.78
N ALA A 217 0.27 -8.29 -16.94
CA ALA A 217 -0.96 -8.86 -16.40
C ALA A 217 -0.98 -8.83 -14.86
N GLU A 218 0.16 -9.11 -14.22
CA GLU A 218 0.34 -8.99 -12.77
C GLU A 218 0.13 -7.54 -12.30
N LEU A 219 0.72 -6.57 -13.00
CA LEU A 219 0.58 -5.15 -12.72
C LEU A 219 -0.85 -4.67 -12.86
N GLU A 220 -1.57 -5.07 -13.91
CA GLU A 220 -2.97 -4.68 -14.10
C GLU A 220 -3.86 -5.26 -12.99
N HIS A 221 -3.63 -6.52 -12.63
CA HIS A 221 -4.32 -7.14 -11.49
C HIS A 221 -4.03 -6.39 -10.18
N LYS A 222 -2.76 -6.03 -9.93
CA LYS A 222 -2.36 -5.29 -8.73
C LYS A 222 -2.99 -3.89 -8.70
N ARG A 223 -3.05 -3.17 -9.82
CA ARG A 223 -3.74 -1.87 -9.92
C ARG A 223 -5.20 -1.98 -9.52
N ALA A 224 -5.92 -2.92 -10.12
CA ALA A 224 -7.34 -3.14 -9.80
C ALA A 224 -7.54 -3.51 -8.33
N SER A 225 -6.69 -4.38 -7.79
CA SER A 225 -6.74 -4.85 -6.41
C SER A 225 -6.42 -3.73 -5.40
N VAL A 226 -5.34 -2.98 -5.61
CA VAL A 226 -4.92 -1.87 -4.73
C VAL A 226 -5.95 -0.75 -4.73
N ILE A 227 -6.45 -0.33 -5.90
CA ILE A 227 -7.46 0.73 -5.97
C ILE A 227 -8.74 0.30 -5.25
N CYS A 228 -9.31 -0.85 -5.62
CA CYS A 228 -10.58 -1.28 -5.03
C CYS A 228 -10.45 -1.65 -3.55
N GLY A 229 -9.38 -2.37 -3.18
CA GLY A 229 -9.16 -2.87 -1.83
C GLY A 229 -8.83 -1.75 -0.85
N ALA A 230 -7.90 -0.86 -1.22
CA ALA A 230 -7.47 0.19 -0.31
C ALA A 230 -8.50 1.29 -0.12
N PHE A 231 -9.26 1.68 -1.16
CA PHE A 231 -10.38 2.61 -0.97
C PHE A 231 -11.45 2.01 -0.07
N LYS A 232 -11.78 0.72 -0.20
CA LYS A 232 -12.70 0.05 0.72
C LYS A 232 -12.19 0.10 2.15
N LEU A 233 -10.91 -0.21 2.38
CA LEU A 233 -10.30 -0.14 3.70
C LEU A 233 -10.39 1.27 4.30
N ARG A 234 -9.97 2.29 3.55
CA ARG A 234 -9.96 3.69 4.00
C ARG A 234 -11.37 4.22 4.27
N PHE A 235 -12.34 3.96 3.39
CA PHE A 235 -13.71 4.41 3.59
C PHE A 235 -14.41 3.67 4.71
N HIS A 236 -14.15 2.37 4.87
CA HIS A 236 -14.67 1.61 6.00
C HIS A 236 -14.14 2.18 7.33
N ALA A 237 -12.83 2.37 7.45
CA ALA A 237 -12.22 2.95 8.65
C ALA A 237 -12.71 4.38 8.93
N LEU A 238 -12.93 5.19 7.88
CA LEU A 238 -13.49 6.54 8.01
C LEU A 238 -14.93 6.51 8.56
N ALA A 239 -15.76 5.62 8.04
CA ALA A 239 -17.15 5.46 8.48
C ALA A 239 -17.21 4.97 9.94
N GLU A 240 -16.40 3.97 10.30
CA GLU A 240 -16.30 3.45 11.66
C GLU A 240 -15.81 4.53 12.64
N CYS A 241 -14.77 5.28 12.27
CA CYS A 241 -14.25 6.39 13.08
C CYS A 241 -15.34 7.45 13.33
N GLY A 242 -16.05 7.87 12.27
CA GLY A 242 -17.13 8.85 12.38
C GLY A 242 -18.29 8.36 13.24
N TRP A 243 -18.71 7.10 13.07
CA TRP A 243 -19.76 6.50 13.90
C TRP A 243 -19.34 6.43 15.37
N ARG A 244 -18.08 6.05 15.65
CA ARG A 244 -17.56 5.99 17.02
C ARG A 244 -17.54 7.36 17.67
N TRP A 245 -17.10 8.40 16.97
CA TRP A 245 -17.12 9.79 17.48
C TRP A 245 -18.53 10.27 17.84
N ILE A 246 -19.54 9.92 17.04
CA ILE A 246 -20.94 10.25 17.37
C ILE A 246 -21.36 9.61 18.70
N ASN A 247 -21.03 8.33 18.91
CA ASN A 247 -21.38 7.64 20.15
C ASN A 247 -20.63 8.19 21.35
N ILE A 248 -19.34 8.45 21.19
CA ILE A 248 -18.49 9.04 22.22
C ILE A 248 -18.98 10.45 22.60
N GLY A 249 -19.44 11.24 21.63
CA GLY A 249 -20.07 12.54 21.89
C GLY A 249 -21.31 12.41 22.78
N LYS A 250 -22.18 11.43 22.50
CA LYS A 250 -23.36 11.13 23.33
C LYS A 250 -22.96 10.64 24.73
N GLU A 251 -21.93 9.79 24.85
CA GLU A 251 -21.39 9.37 26.14
C GLU A 251 -20.90 10.58 26.96
N GLY A 252 -20.20 11.52 26.32
CA GLY A 252 -19.76 12.77 26.95
C GLY A 252 -20.94 13.63 27.44
N GLU A 253 -22.00 13.76 26.63
CA GLU A 253 -23.23 14.45 27.04
C GLU A 253 -23.91 13.77 28.23
N VAL A 254 -23.93 12.44 28.31
CA VAL A 254 -24.49 11.71 29.46
C VAL A 254 -23.67 11.96 30.73
N VAL A 255 -22.34 11.99 30.62
CA VAL A 255 -21.43 12.31 31.74
C VAL A 255 -21.70 13.72 32.28
N LEU A 256 -21.99 14.68 31.39
CA LEU A 256 -22.30 16.06 31.76
C LEU A 256 -23.75 16.23 32.25
N GLY A 257 -24.73 15.65 31.56
CA GLY A 257 -26.16 15.77 31.84
C GLY A 257 -26.62 15.03 33.10
N SER A 258 -25.87 14.01 33.54
CA SER A 258 -26.01 13.42 34.88
C SER A 258 -25.84 14.46 36.00
N ARG A 259 -25.23 15.63 35.72
CA ARG A 259 -25.07 16.74 36.66
C ARG A 259 -26.22 17.75 36.61
N ASP A 260 -26.80 18.00 35.44
CA ASP A 260 -27.93 18.93 35.27
C ASP A 260 -29.20 18.42 35.97
N GLY A 261 -29.43 17.09 35.95
CA GLY A 261 -30.51 16.45 36.70
C GLY A 261 -30.33 16.52 38.23
N GLN A 262 -29.10 16.60 38.74
CA GLN A 262 -28.85 16.80 40.18
C GLN A 262 -29.04 18.24 40.64
N MET A 263 -28.82 19.23 39.76
CA MET A 263 -29.06 20.64 40.06
C MET A 263 -30.56 20.99 40.14
N GLN A 264 -31.42 20.31 39.36
CA GLN A 264 -32.88 20.53 39.39
C GLN A 264 -33.57 19.95 40.63
N GLY A 265 -33.05 18.87 41.21
CA GLY A 265 -33.54 18.32 42.47
C GLY A 265 -33.32 19.22 43.69
N ILE A 266 -32.33 20.14 43.63
CA ILE A 266 -32.01 21.08 44.71
C ILE A 266 -32.90 22.33 44.66
N LEU A 267 -33.34 22.74 43.47
CA LEU A 267 -34.20 23.91 43.29
C LEU A 267 -35.70 23.66 43.56
N THR A 268 -36.10 22.42 43.89
CA THR A 268 -37.50 22.07 44.19
C THR A 268 -37.77 21.99 45.71
N PHE A 269 -36.80 22.36 46.54
CA PHE A 269 -36.91 22.36 48.01
C PHE A 269 -36.67 23.74 48.67
N ILE A 270 -36.86 24.83 47.91
CA ILE A 270 -36.99 26.20 48.44
C ILE A 270 -38.40 26.69 48.11
#